data_AF-A0A2A5D8Y2-F1
#
_entry.id   AF-A0A2A5D8Y2-F1
#
_cell.length_a   1.000
_cell.length_b   1.000
_cell.length_c   1.000
_cell.angle_alpha   90.00
_cell.angle_beta   90.00
_cell.angle_gamma   90.00
#
_symmetry.space_group_name_H-M   'P 1'
#
loop_
_entity.id
_entity.type
_entity.pdbx_description
1 polymer ?
#
loop_
_entity_poly.entity_id
_entity_poly.type
_entity_poly.pdbx_seq_one_letter_code
_entity_poly.pdbx_strand_id
1 'polypeptide(L)'
;MSFDEIVNSFKVETDLFITAIALFFIMVPIMLFWHFKKKPTIKTKYSSLKYIKEIKPSLKIRLRNLPFYIRLLTICGMLLAFTHPYLEKEKAPVDLSDKKKEEKKKKNVKDERKKIKLPTEGISIQLVIDRSGSMGVREYRGRKSNYVKFEGTKMSKLEVVKIISQRFITGTKETQTEKRFNGRWSDLIGLFTFARVPLIACPLTLRHDLLLDYISQMEVVTTREENGTYIGYALERAILQIVDAKTKANDKDAYQVKSSIIILITDGKQEIIHDADLNDRHKGLLPSEAAKLAKDNGIKIYSIAIQPTVTFDSLGNARSEDKFDTSEIKLASKITGGMFYSARDGDALSNIYKSIDTLEKSKLPSQKEIEVRVDKKKEIKKKEVEKIHLFQPILWFAFFMFLVEILLTNFYFRRIP
;
A
#
# COMPACT_ATOMS: atom_id res chain seq x y z
N MET A 1 25.46 -25.00 -15.86
CA MET A 1 25.42 -23.53 -15.79
C MET A 1 26.81 -23.06 -16.16
N SER A 2 26.96 -22.33 -17.25
CA SER A 2 28.27 -21.79 -17.65
C SER A 2 28.69 -20.71 -16.64
N PHE A 3 29.99 -20.43 -16.54
CA PHE A 3 30.50 -19.37 -15.64
C PHE A 3 29.84 -18.01 -15.94
N ASP A 4 29.63 -17.71 -17.22
CA ASP A 4 28.99 -16.47 -17.68
C ASP A 4 27.51 -16.37 -17.27
N GLU A 5 26.79 -17.50 -17.21
CA GLU A 5 25.41 -17.55 -16.71
C GLU A 5 25.34 -17.26 -15.20
N ILE A 6 26.33 -17.71 -14.43
CA ILE A 6 26.39 -17.48 -12.98
C ILE A 6 26.69 -16.01 -12.68
N VAL A 7 27.62 -15.40 -13.42
CA VAL A 7 27.97 -13.98 -13.25
C VAL A 7 26.77 -13.08 -13.59
N ASN A 8 26.06 -13.38 -14.68
CA ASN A 8 24.90 -12.58 -15.10
C ASN A 8 23.65 -12.76 -14.21
N SER A 9 23.58 -13.83 -13.42
CA SER A 9 22.47 -14.10 -12.48
C SER A 9 22.75 -13.65 -11.05
N PHE A 10 23.96 -13.16 -10.77
CA PHE A 10 24.35 -12.65 -9.47
C PHE A 10 23.85 -11.22 -9.28
N LYS A 11 23.00 -11.00 -8.28
CA LYS A 11 22.48 -9.67 -7.93
C LYS A 11 22.68 -9.37 -6.45
N VAL A 12 22.71 -8.08 -6.14
CA VAL A 12 23.01 -7.54 -4.83
C VAL A 12 21.98 -6.46 -4.50
N GLU A 13 21.60 -6.32 -3.24
CA GLU A 13 20.71 -5.23 -2.81
C GLU A 13 21.43 -3.88 -2.86
N THR A 14 20.85 -2.92 -3.58
CA THR A 14 21.49 -1.64 -3.91
C THR A 14 21.80 -0.77 -2.69
N ASP A 15 20.95 -0.85 -1.66
CA ASP A 15 21.00 0.04 -0.51
C ASP A 15 22.13 -0.34 0.46
N LEU A 16 22.48 -1.63 0.52
CA LEU A 16 23.57 -2.17 1.34
C LEU A 16 24.91 -2.23 0.60
N PHE A 17 24.89 -2.20 -0.73
CA PHE A 17 26.09 -2.27 -1.55
C PHE A 17 26.98 -1.03 -1.39
N ILE A 18 26.38 0.17 -1.38
CA ILE A 18 27.12 1.44 -1.27
C ILE A 18 27.81 1.53 0.10
N THR A 19 27.14 1.12 1.17
CA THR A 19 27.69 1.14 2.53
C THR A 19 28.83 0.14 2.71
N ALA A 20 28.70 -1.06 2.14
CA ALA A 20 29.77 -2.06 2.16
C ALA A 20 31.01 -1.61 1.37
N ILE A 21 30.83 -0.98 0.22
CA ILE A 21 31.94 -0.39 -0.55
C ILE A 21 32.64 0.71 0.24
N ALA A 22 31.87 1.62 0.85
CA ALA A 22 32.45 2.69 1.67
C ALA A 22 33.30 2.12 2.82
N LEU A 23 32.79 1.10 3.52
CA LEU A 23 33.52 0.41 4.58
C LEU A 23 34.79 -0.29 4.06
N PHE A 24 34.73 -0.92 2.89
CA PHE A 24 35.90 -1.55 2.26
C PHE A 24 37.01 -0.54 2.02
N PHE A 25 36.69 0.61 1.41
CA PHE A 25 37.66 1.67 1.10
C PHE A 25 38.21 2.36 2.34
N ILE A 26 37.52 2.30 3.49
CA ILE A 26 38.04 2.82 4.77
C ILE A 26 38.93 1.78 5.47
N MET A 27 38.44 0.55 5.63
CA MET A 27 39.10 -0.48 6.44
C MET A 27 40.40 -1.00 5.81
N VAL A 28 40.40 -1.28 4.50
CA VAL A 28 41.52 -1.94 3.82
C VAL A 28 42.79 -1.06 3.83
N PRO A 29 42.74 0.24 3.47
CA PRO A 29 43.92 1.09 3.52
C PRO A 29 44.47 1.27 4.93
N ILE A 30 43.60 1.37 5.95
CA ILE A 30 44.03 1.44 7.35
C ILE A 30 44.79 0.19 7.74
N MET A 31 44.26 -1.00 7.43
CA MET A 31 44.94 -2.26 7.75
C MET A 31 46.28 -2.42 7.02
N LEU A 32 46.33 -2.06 5.74
CA LEU A 32 47.58 -2.06 4.96
C LEU A 32 48.61 -1.10 5.57
N PHE A 33 48.19 0.12 5.91
CA PHE A 33 49.04 1.11 6.55
C PHE A 33 49.62 0.57 7.87
N TRP A 34 48.79 0.03 8.75
CA TRP A 34 49.24 -0.51 10.03
C TRP A 34 50.14 -1.74 9.91
N HIS A 35 49.91 -2.60 8.91
CA HIS A 35 50.71 -3.80 8.69
C HIS A 35 52.10 -3.48 8.11
N PHE A 36 52.19 -2.50 7.20
CA PHE A 36 53.45 -2.07 6.60
C PHE A 36 54.18 -0.96 7.35
N LYS A 37 53.54 -0.33 8.34
CA LYS A 37 54.19 0.65 9.21
C LYS A 37 55.40 0.02 9.89
N LYS A 38 56.60 0.48 9.52
CA LYS A 38 57.86 0.01 10.11
C LYS A 38 57.83 0.24 11.62
N LYS A 39 57.87 -0.83 12.40
CA LYS A 39 58.10 -0.75 13.85
C LYS A 39 59.54 -0.27 14.08
N PRO A 40 59.81 0.56 15.10
CA PRO A 40 61.16 0.97 15.43
C PRO A 40 61.99 -0.28 15.76
N THR A 41 63.01 -0.54 14.95
CA THR A 41 63.93 -1.64 15.19
C THR A 41 64.90 -1.22 16.29
N ILE A 42 64.93 -1.97 17.39
CA ILE A 42 66.02 -1.86 18.37
C ILE A 42 67.30 -2.22 17.62
N LYS A 43 68.21 -1.26 17.45
CA LYS A 43 69.50 -1.48 16.77
C LYS A 43 70.41 -2.29 17.68
N THR A 44 70.32 -3.61 17.62
CA THR A 44 71.31 -4.49 18.23
C THR A 44 72.55 -4.52 17.34
N LYS A 45 73.72 -4.19 17.91
CA LYS A 45 75.01 -4.23 17.20
C LYS A 45 75.51 -5.67 17.17
N TYR A 46 75.70 -6.25 15.99
CA TYR A 46 76.34 -7.55 15.79
C TYR A 46 77.61 -7.41 14.96
N SER A 47 78.67 -8.14 15.29
CA SER A 47 80.01 -7.98 14.70
C SER A 47 80.18 -8.53 13.28
N SER A 48 79.29 -9.39 12.78
CA SER A 48 79.31 -9.83 11.37
C SER A 48 77.98 -10.48 10.97
N LEU A 49 77.43 -10.08 9.81
CA LEU A 49 76.20 -10.64 9.21
C LEU A 49 76.49 -11.61 8.05
N LYS A 50 77.76 -11.95 7.80
CA LYS A 50 78.19 -12.71 6.61
C LYS A 50 77.53 -14.09 6.54
N TYR A 51 77.46 -14.80 7.67
CA TYR A 51 76.87 -16.14 7.76
C TYR A 51 75.33 -16.18 7.70
N ILE A 52 74.65 -15.08 8.09
CA ILE A 52 73.17 -15.03 8.07
C ILE A 52 72.65 -14.79 6.64
N LYS A 53 73.43 -14.14 5.78
CA LYS A 53 73.07 -13.88 4.37
C LYS A 53 73.11 -15.12 3.49
N GLU A 54 73.86 -16.16 3.87
CA GLU A 54 74.00 -17.40 3.10
C GLU A 54 72.87 -18.42 3.37
N ILE A 55 72.06 -18.20 4.42
CA ILE A 55 70.95 -19.09 4.76
C ILE A 55 69.76 -18.78 3.84
N LYS A 56 69.35 -19.76 3.03
CA LYS A 56 68.14 -19.64 2.22
C LYS A 56 66.92 -19.48 3.14
N PRO A 57 66.04 -18.49 2.91
CA PRO A 57 64.88 -18.26 3.77
C PRO A 57 63.94 -19.46 3.75
N SER A 58 63.59 -19.98 4.92
CA SER A 58 62.64 -21.09 5.07
C SER A 58 61.23 -20.68 4.62
N LEU A 59 60.39 -21.67 4.28
CA LEU A 59 58.99 -21.46 3.86
C LEU A 59 58.21 -20.61 4.87
N LYS A 60 58.48 -20.77 6.16
CA LYS A 60 57.89 -19.99 7.25
C LYS A 60 58.26 -18.50 7.20
N ILE A 61 59.46 -18.15 6.73
CA ILE A 61 59.88 -16.74 6.57
C ILE A 61 59.21 -16.12 5.34
N ARG A 62 59.12 -16.88 4.24
CA ARG A 62 58.45 -16.41 3.00
C ARG A 62 56.96 -16.18 3.20
N LEU A 63 56.27 -17.09 3.91
CA LEU A 63 54.84 -17.02 4.17
C LEU A 63 54.47 -16.23 5.43
N ARG A 64 55.39 -15.44 6.00
CA ARG A 64 55.14 -14.66 7.24
C ARG A 64 53.94 -13.70 7.14
N ASN A 65 53.62 -13.22 5.94
CA ASN A 65 52.49 -12.33 5.69
C ASN A 65 51.20 -13.08 5.34
N LEU A 66 51.23 -14.42 5.24
CA LEU A 66 50.07 -15.22 4.86
C LEU A 66 48.87 -15.01 5.80
N PRO A 67 49.01 -14.98 7.14
CA PRO A 67 47.86 -14.72 8.02
C PRO A 67 47.24 -13.33 7.79
N PHE A 68 48.04 -12.34 7.41
CA PHE A 68 47.53 -11.00 7.10
C PHE A 68 46.66 -11.01 5.83
N TYR A 69 47.10 -11.70 4.77
CA TYR A 69 46.30 -11.83 3.55
C TYR A 69 45.02 -12.64 3.76
N ILE A 70 45.07 -13.69 4.60
CA ILE A 70 43.88 -14.44 5.00
C ILE A 70 42.91 -13.53 5.77
N ARG A 71 43.40 -12.71 6.71
CA ARG A 71 42.57 -11.74 7.43
C ARG A 71 41.92 -10.72 6.50
N LEU A 72 42.66 -10.22 5.51
CA LEU A 72 42.13 -9.31 4.50
C LEU A 72 41.00 -9.99 3.71
N LEU A 73 41.22 -11.25 3.27
CA LEU A 73 40.22 -12.04 2.56
C LEU A 73 38.96 -12.28 3.40
N THR A 74 39.11 -12.57 4.69
CA THR A 74 37.99 -12.72 5.64
C THR A 74 37.12 -11.47 5.69
N ILE A 75 37.74 -10.28 5.81
CA ILE A 75 37.00 -9.01 5.89
C ILE A 75 36.30 -8.72 4.56
N CYS A 76 36.96 -8.96 3.43
CA CYS A 76 36.31 -8.87 2.11
C CYS A 76 35.08 -9.79 2.02
N GLY A 77 35.21 -11.04 2.50
CA GLY A 77 34.13 -12.01 2.51
C GLY A 77 32.95 -11.60 3.41
N MET A 78 33.23 -11.05 4.60
CA MET A 78 32.20 -10.53 5.50
C MET A 78 31.46 -9.32 4.92
N LEU A 79 32.18 -8.39 4.29
CA LEU A 79 31.57 -7.24 3.62
C LEU A 79 30.70 -7.68 2.45
N LEU A 80 31.17 -8.66 1.66
CA LEU A 80 30.39 -9.24 0.56
C LEU A 80 29.18 -10.03 1.05
N ALA A 81 29.24 -10.67 2.22
CA ALA A 81 28.06 -11.24 2.85
C ALA A 81 27.06 -10.13 3.22
N PHE A 82 27.52 -9.03 3.82
CA PHE A 82 26.65 -7.93 4.24
C PHE A 82 25.84 -7.29 3.10
N THR A 83 26.31 -7.41 1.86
CA THR A 83 25.55 -6.94 0.69
C THR A 83 24.39 -7.88 0.29
N HIS A 84 24.16 -8.96 1.03
CA HIS A 84 23.09 -9.95 0.81
C HIS A 84 23.00 -10.42 -0.65
N PRO A 85 24.09 -10.98 -1.21
CA PRO A 85 24.08 -11.44 -2.59
C PRO A 85 23.06 -12.58 -2.77
N TYR A 86 22.38 -12.57 -3.91
CA TYR A 86 21.43 -13.61 -4.28
C TYR A 86 21.60 -14.00 -5.75
N LEU A 87 21.38 -15.29 -6.03
CA LEU A 87 21.30 -15.81 -7.38
C LEU A 87 19.85 -15.81 -7.83
N GLU A 88 19.65 -15.26 -9.02
CA GLU A 88 18.36 -15.27 -9.69
C GLU A 88 18.26 -16.51 -10.58
N LYS A 89 17.51 -17.53 -10.14
CA LYS A 89 17.27 -18.72 -10.97
C LYS A 89 15.85 -18.68 -11.53
N GLU A 90 15.75 -18.76 -12.85
CA GLU A 90 14.45 -19.02 -13.48
C GLU A 90 13.99 -20.42 -13.05
N LYS A 91 12.82 -20.53 -12.41
CA LYS A 91 12.25 -21.83 -12.06
C LYS A 91 12.15 -22.67 -13.33
N ALA A 92 12.79 -23.83 -13.33
CA ALA A 92 12.53 -24.85 -14.34
C ALA A 92 11.03 -25.20 -14.26
N PRO A 93 10.35 -25.40 -15.41
CA PRO A 93 8.97 -25.85 -15.38
C PRO A 93 8.89 -27.14 -14.56
N VAL A 94 8.03 -27.13 -13.54
CA VAL A 94 7.76 -28.29 -12.69
C VAL A 94 7.50 -29.48 -13.60
N ASP A 95 8.28 -30.55 -13.46
CA ASP A 95 8.16 -31.75 -14.30
C ASP A 95 6.84 -32.44 -13.96
N LEU A 96 5.82 -32.07 -14.72
CA LEU A 96 4.52 -32.71 -14.70
C LEU A 96 4.56 -33.83 -15.73
N SER A 97 5.22 -34.94 -15.39
CA SER A 97 5.12 -36.17 -16.19
C SER A 97 3.67 -36.66 -16.30
N ASP A 98 2.79 -36.24 -15.38
CA ASP A 98 1.34 -36.48 -15.47
C ASP A 98 0.56 -35.40 -16.25
N LYS A 99 1.10 -34.18 -16.47
CA LYS A 99 0.45 -33.16 -17.35
C LYS A 99 0.96 -33.13 -18.79
N LYS A 100 2.03 -33.87 -19.15
CA LYS A 100 2.51 -33.94 -20.54
C LYS A 100 1.46 -34.52 -21.52
N LYS A 101 0.48 -35.29 -21.04
CA LYS A 101 -0.68 -35.72 -21.87
C LYS A 101 -1.76 -34.65 -22.03
N GLU A 102 -1.92 -33.74 -21.07
CA GLU A 102 -2.84 -32.59 -21.20
C GLU A 102 -2.22 -31.42 -21.98
N GLU A 103 -0.91 -31.21 -21.88
CA GLU A 103 -0.21 -30.10 -22.55
C GLU A 103 -0.08 -30.29 -24.07
N LYS A 104 0.01 -31.53 -24.56
CA LYS A 104 -0.03 -31.78 -26.02
C LYS A 104 -1.41 -31.53 -26.63
N LYS A 105 -2.51 -31.57 -25.85
CA LYS A 105 -3.84 -31.14 -26.31
C LYS A 105 -4.01 -29.62 -26.32
N LYS A 106 -3.23 -28.86 -25.54
CA LYS A 106 -3.35 -27.39 -25.42
C LYS A 106 -2.45 -26.58 -26.36
N LYS A 107 -1.55 -27.21 -27.12
CA LYS A 107 -0.70 -26.52 -28.12
C LYS A 107 -1.41 -26.14 -29.43
N ASN A 108 -2.68 -26.53 -29.61
CA ASN A 108 -3.53 -26.09 -30.72
C ASN A 108 -4.67 -25.16 -30.27
N VAL A 109 -4.45 -24.36 -29.22
CA VAL A 109 -5.39 -23.28 -28.90
C VAL A 109 -5.04 -22.10 -29.80
N LYS A 110 -5.75 -22.00 -30.94
CA LYS A 110 -5.92 -20.77 -31.73
C LYS A 110 -6.01 -19.58 -30.78
N ASP A 111 -5.51 -18.41 -31.19
CA ASP A 111 -5.75 -17.13 -30.53
C ASP A 111 -7.26 -16.93 -30.30
N GLU A 112 -7.76 -17.44 -29.16
CA GLU A 112 -9.14 -17.29 -28.77
C GLU A 112 -9.29 -15.85 -28.32
N ARG A 113 -9.96 -15.05 -29.15
CA ARG A 113 -10.48 -13.74 -28.80
C ARG A 113 -11.37 -13.91 -27.57
N LYS A 114 -10.81 -13.74 -26.37
CA LYS A 114 -11.65 -13.56 -25.18
C LYS A 114 -12.24 -12.16 -25.27
N LYS A 115 -13.55 -12.09 -25.55
CA LYS A 115 -14.33 -10.86 -25.41
C LYS A 115 -14.37 -10.52 -23.91
N ILE A 116 -13.42 -9.72 -23.44
CA ILE A 116 -13.51 -9.11 -22.12
C ILE A 116 -14.37 -7.86 -22.30
N LYS A 117 -15.58 -7.86 -21.72
CA LYS A 117 -16.44 -6.67 -21.69
C LYS A 117 -15.84 -5.68 -20.69
N LEU A 118 -14.90 -4.86 -21.14
CA LEU A 118 -14.45 -3.71 -20.36
C LEU A 118 -15.53 -2.63 -20.42
N PRO A 119 -15.94 -2.06 -19.28
CA PRO A 119 -16.89 -0.96 -19.30
C PRO A 119 -16.24 0.24 -19.97
N THR A 120 -16.86 0.75 -21.01
CA THR A 120 -16.36 1.90 -21.79
C THR A 120 -17.02 3.20 -21.36
N GLU A 121 -18.10 3.09 -20.59
CA GLU A 121 -18.84 4.21 -20.05
C GLU A 121 -19.43 3.84 -18.67
N GLY A 122 -19.67 4.87 -17.87
CA GLY A 122 -20.34 4.74 -16.59
C GLY A 122 -20.33 6.04 -15.80
N ILE A 123 -20.58 5.92 -14.50
CA ILE A 123 -20.70 7.05 -13.58
C ILE A 123 -19.41 7.15 -12.77
N SER A 124 -18.93 8.35 -12.51
CA SER A 124 -17.88 8.56 -11.51
C SER A 124 -18.51 8.89 -10.16
N ILE A 125 -18.28 8.04 -9.16
CA ILE A 125 -18.82 8.17 -7.81
C ILE A 125 -17.66 8.38 -6.86
N GLN A 126 -17.66 9.50 -6.16
CA GLN A 126 -16.76 9.69 -5.02
C GLN A 126 -17.52 9.44 -3.73
N LEU A 127 -17.16 8.37 -3.02
CA LEU A 127 -17.64 8.15 -1.65
C LEU A 127 -16.83 9.06 -0.73
N VAL A 128 -17.50 9.95 0.01
CA VAL A 128 -16.87 10.86 0.98
C VAL A 128 -17.40 10.48 2.35
N ILE A 129 -16.62 9.71 3.09
CA ILE A 129 -17.05 9.03 4.32
C ILE A 129 -16.40 9.66 5.54
N ASP A 130 -17.23 10.10 6.46
CA ASP A 130 -16.82 10.58 7.77
C ASP A 130 -16.26 9.42 8.62
N ARG A 131 -15.09 9.63 9.20
CA ARG A 131 -14.42 8.70 10.13
C ARG A 131 -14.13 9.34 11.49
N SER A 132 -14.77 10.47 11.80
CA SER A 132 -14.67 11.14 13.09
C SER A 132 -15.15 10.23 14.24
N GLY A 133 -14.76 10.58 15.47
CA GLY A 133 -15.07 9.79 16.68
C GLY A 133 -16.57 9.48 16.86
N SER A 134 -17.46 10.34 16.36
CA SER A 134 -18.92 10.19 16.45
C SER A 134 -19.48 9.05 15.59
N MET A 135 -18.76 8.66 14.54
CA MET A 135 -19.08 7.51 13.68
C MET A 135 -18.75 6.16 14.34
N GLY A 136 -17.98 6.17 15.43
CA GLY A 136 -17.53 5.00 16.16
C GLY A 136 -18.36 4.64 17.40
N VAL A 137 -17.90 3.59 18.09
CA VAL A 137 -18.43 3.22 19.41
C VAL A 137 -17.93 4.20 20.45
N ARG A 138 -18.83 4.77 21.24
CA ARG A 138 -18.45 5.62 22.38
C ARG A 138 -18.20 4.74 23.59
N GLU A 139 -17.03 4.87 24.21
CA GLU A 139 -16.69 4.17 25.45
C GLU A 139 -16.58 5.17 26.60
N TYR A 140 -17.39 4.98 27.65
CA TYR A 140 -17.33 5.79 28.85
C TYR A 140 -17.43 4.92 30.10
N ARG A 141 -16.42 5.02 30.98
CA ARG A 141 -16.30 4.21 32.21
C ARG A 141 -16.49 2.69 31.94
N GLY A 142 -15.87 2.19 30.86
CA GLY A 142 -15.95 0.78 30.45
C GLY A 142 -17.29 0.34 29.84
N ARG A 143 -18.25 1.25 29.65
CA ARG A 143 -19.51 0.98 28.95
C ARG A 143 -19.45 1.47 27.52
N LYS A 144 -19.73 0.58 26.57
CA LYS A 144 -19.80 0.89 25.13
C LYS A 144 -21.22 1.27 24.72
N SER A 145 -21.36 2.30 23.90
CA SER A 145 -22.64 2.80 23.36
C SER A 145 -22.48 3.38 21.97
N ASN A 146 -23.54 3.99 21.43
CA ASN A 146 -23.62 4.52 20.06
C ASN A 146 -23.75 3.42 18.99
N TYR A 147 -24.38 2.30 19.34
CA TYR A 147 -24.69 1.24 18.37
C TYR A 147 -25.97 1.57 17.60
N VAL A 148 -25.96 1.24 16.31
CA VAL A 148 -27.11 1.29 15.40
C VAL A 148 -27.52 -0.14 15.05
N LYS A 149 -28.82 -0.36 14.86
CA LYS A 149 -29.35 -1.65 14.44
C LYS A 149 -29.21 -1.82 12.93
N PHE A 150 -28.72 -2.98 12.51
CA PHE A 150 -28.71 -3.38 11.11
C PHE A 150 -28.80 -4.91 11.01
N GLU A 151 -29.77 -5.41 10.23
CA GLU A 151 -30.00 -6.86 10.04
C GLU A 151 -30.12 -7.66 11.34
N GLY A 152 -30.74 -7.07 12.37
CA GLY A 152 -30.91 -7.71 13.69
C GLY A 152 -29.67 -7.67 14.59
N THR A 153 -28.54 -7.15 14.09
CA THR A 153 -27.29 -6.97 14.85
C THR A 153 -27.08 -5.52 15.24
N LYS A 154 -26.26 -5.29 16.27
CA LYS A 154 -25.85 -3.96 16.76
C LYS A 154 -24.40 -3.73 16.39
N MET A 155 -24.13 -2.64 15.67
CA MET A 155 -22.79 -2.31 15.18
C MET A 155 -22.62 -0.78 15.16
N SER A 156 -21.38 -0.31 15.00
CA SER A 156 -21.08 1.12 14.88
C SER A 156 -21.63 1.70 13.57
N LYS A 157 -21.86 3.02 13.52
CA LYS A 157 -22.33 3.70 12.30
C LYS A 157 -21.35 3.45 11.14
N LEU A 158 -20.05 3.54 11.41
CA LEU A 158 -19.02 3.29 10.39
C LEU A 158 -19.06 1.86 9.84
N GLU A 159 -19.25 0.85 10.69
CA GLU A 159 -19.36 -0.55 10.24
C GLU A 159 -20.57 -0.77 9.33
N VAL A 160 -21.74 -0.20 9.67
CA VAL A 160 -22.92 -0.23 8.80
C VAL A 160 -22.57 0.37 7.43
N VAL A 161 -21.93 1.55 7.44
CA VAL A 161 -21.54 2.25 6.21
C VAL A 161 -20.59 1.41 5.37
N LYS A 162 -19.58 0.76 5.97
CA LYS A 162 -18.66 -0.13 5.25
C LYS A 162 -19.40 -1.26 4.56
N ILE A 163 -20.25 -1.99 5.30
CA ILE A 163 -20.98 -3.14 4.79
C ILE A 163 -21.87 -2.74 3.61
N ILE A 164 -22.65 -1.66 3.78
CA ILE A 164 -23.58 -1.20 2.74
C ILE A 164 -22.83 -0.66 1.54
N SER A 165 -21.73 0.09 1.74
CA SER A 165 -20.90 0.59 0.64
C SER A 165 -20.27 -0.56 -0.16
N GLN A 166 -19.76 -1.59 0.52
CA GLN A 166 -19.24 -2.79 -0.14
C GLN A 166 -20.33 -3.50 -0.95
N ARG A 167 -21.53 -3.71 -0.38
CA ARG A 167 -22.68 -4.29 -1.09
C ARG A 167 -23.13 -3.45 -2.29
N PHE A 168 -23.11 -2.13 -2.15
CA PHE A 168 -23.43 -1.20 -3.24
C PHE A 168 -22.44 -1.33 -4.41
N ILE A 169 -21.15 -1.51 -4.12
CA ILE A 169 -20.10 -1.66 -5.13
C ILE A 169 -20.15 -3.05 -5.78
N THR A 170 -20.12 -4.13 -4.99
CA THR A 170 -20.01 -5.50 -5.50
C THR A 170 -21.33 -6.06 -6.04
N GLY A 171 -22.45 -5.60 -5.48
CA GLY A 171 -23.76 -6.21 -5.65
C GLY A 171 -23.96 -7.38 -4.70
N THR A 172 -25.23 -7.79 -4.52
CA THR A 172 -25.58 -8.98 -3.73
C THR A 172 -26.32 -9.99 -4.60
N LYS A 173 -26.16 -11.28 -4.26
CA LYS A 173 -26.85 -12.39 -4.94
C LYS A 173 -28.26 -12.65 -4.41
N GLU A 174 -28.77 -11.78 -3.55
CA GLU A 174 -30.06 -11.96 -2.88
C GLU A 174 -31.21 -11.86 -3.88
N THR A 175 -32.17 -12.78 -3.74
CA THR A 175 -33.39 -12.82 -4.55
C THR A 175 -34.45 -11.84 -4.06
N GLN A 176 -34.42 -11.46 -2.77
CA GLN A 176 -35.33 -10.45 -2.21
C GLN A 176 -34.91 -9.05 -2.67
N THR A 177 -35.79 -8.38 -3.42
CA THR A 177 -35.57 -7.04 -3.98
C THR A 177 -35.18 -6.01 -2.92
N GLU A 178 -35.74 -6.15 -1.71
CA GLU A 178 -35.49 -5.25 -0.58
C GLU A 178 -34.07 -5.33 -0.02
N LYS A 179 -33.32 -6.42 -0.25
CA LYS A 179 -31.91 -6.55 0.17
C LYS A 179 -30.92 -6.52 -1.00
N ARG A 180 -31.39 -6.86 -2.20
CA ARG A 180 -30.60 -6.89 -3.42
C ARG A 180 -29.91 -5.58 -3.79
N PHE A 181 -28.60 -5.64 -4.05
CA PHE A 181 -27.84 -4.61 -4.77
C PHE A 181 -27.40 -5.13 -6.13
N ASN A 182 -27.52 -4.30 -7.17
CA ASN A 182 -27.15 -4.69 -8.52
C ASN A 182 -25.64 -4.73 -8.76
N GLY A 183 -24.83 -4.07 -7.92
CA GLY A 183 -23.41 -3.87 -8.18
C GLY A 183 -23.15 -2.79 -9.22
N ARG A 184 -21.90 -2.30 -9.23
CA ARG A 184 -21.49 -1.12 -10.00
C ARG A 184 -20.23 -1.33 -10.83
N TRP A 185 -19.98 -2.54 -11.30
CA TRP A 185 -18.71 -2.95 -11.95
C TRP A 185 -18.26 -2.07 -13.13
N SER A 186 -19.17 -1.31 -13.75
CA SER A 186 -18.87 -0.39 -14.84
C SER A 186 -18.48 1.03 -14.40
N ASP A 187 -18.68 1.38 -13.14
CA ASP A 187 -18.54 2.75 -12.63
C ASP A 187 -17.16 3.00 -12.02
N LEU A 188 -16.63 4.19 -12.25
CA LEU A 188 -15.44 4.67 -11.54
C LEU A 188 -15.84 5.02 -10.11
N ILE A 189 -15.24 4.36 -9.13
CA ILE A 189 -15.55 4.62 -7.72
C ILE A 189 -14.26 4.98 -6.99
N GLY A 190 -14.32 6.07 -6.23
CA GLY A 190 -13.24 6.55 -5.37
C GLY A 190 -13.71 6.64 -3.93
N LEU A 191 -12.75 6.70 -3.01
CA LEU A 191 -12.97 6.81 -1.59
C LEU A 191 -12.15 7.96 -1.00
N PHE A 192 -12.86 8.97 -0.49
CA PHE A 192 -12.35 9.93 0.47
C PHE A 192 -12.81 9.54 1.87
N THR A 193 -11.89 9.63 2.82
CA THR A 193 -12.22 9.56 4.24
C THR A 193 -11.86 10.88 4.89
N PHE A 194 -12.62 11.33 5.87
CA PHE A 194 -12.32 12.59 6.52
C PHE A 194 -12.72 12.61 7.99
N ALA A 195 -12.00 13.44 8.74
CA ALA A 195 -12.37 13.90 10.07
C ALA A 195 -11.92 15.37 10.13
N ARG A 196 -10.78 15.67 10.76
CA ARG A 196 -10.10 16.96 10.63
C ARG A 196 -9.53 17.23 9.24
N VAL A 197 -8.86 16.22 8.67
CA VAL A 197 -8.20 16.31 7.37
C VAL A 197 -8.79 15.25 6.43
N PRO A 198 -9.21 15.62 5.21
CA PRO A 198 -9.64 14.67 4.21
C PRO A 198 -8.44 13.96 3.59
N LEU A 199 -8.56 12.65 3.44
CA LEU A 199 -7.56 11.76 2.85
C LEU A 199 -8.16 11.05 1.64
N ILE A 200 -7.40 11.01 0.55
CA ILE A 200 -7.70 10.15 -0.61
C ILE A 200 -7.29 8.74 -0.22
N ALA A 201 -8.24 7.94 0.29
CA ALA A 201 -7.99 6.54 0.59
C ALA A 201 -7.88 5.71 -0.71
N CYS A 202 -8.72 6.02 -1.70
CA CYS A 202 -8.65 5.40 -3.03
C CYS A 202 -9.05 6.43 -4.10
N PRO A 203 -8.23 6.68 -5.14
CA PRO A 203 -8.65 7.51 -6.26
C PRO A 203 -9.76 6.84 -7.06
N LEU A 204 -10.45 7.60 -7.93
CA LEU A 204 -11.45 7.06 -8.86
C LEU A 204 -10.85 5.92 -9.69
N THR A 205 -11.41 4.72 -9.57
CA THR A 205 -10.87 3.53 -10.23
C THR A 205 -11.95 2.51 -10.61
N LEU A 206 -11.66 1.69 -11.62
CA LEU A 206 -12.41 0.47 -11.94
C LEU A 206 -11.90 -0.75 -11.16
N ARG A 207 -10.77 -0.62 -10.45
CA ARG A 207 -10.20 -1.66 -9.57
C ARG A 207 -10.95 -1.70 -8.24
N HIS A 208 -12.17 -2.22 -8.31
CA HIS A 208 -13.06 -2.31 -7.14
C HIS A 208 -12.50 -3.25 -6.07
N ASP A 209 -11.69 -4.23 -6.45
CA ASP A 209 -10.98 -5.09 -5.50
C ASP A 209 -10.12 -4.28 -4.51
N LEU A 210 -9.31 -3.35 -5.01
CA LEU A 210 -8.47 -2.48 -4.18
C LEU A 210 -9.33 -1.52 -3.33
N LEU A 211 -10.39 -0.96 -3.93
CA LEU A 211 -11.32 -0.08 -3.24
C LEU A 211 -11.98 -0.77 -2.03
N LEU A 212 -12.38 -2.04 -2.19
CA LEU A 212 -13.01 -2.82 -1.12
C LEU A 212 -12.05 -3.08 0.04
N ASP A 213 -10.77 -3.30 -0.25
CA ASP A 213 -9.73 -3.42 0.77
C ASP A 213 -9.61 -2.11 1.58
N TYR A 214 -9.56 -0.96 0.92
CA TYR A 214 -9.53 0.35 1.61
C TYR A 214 -10.78 0.62 2.44
N ILE A 215 -11.96 0.26 1.95
CA ILE A 215 -13.21 0.38 2.73
C ILE A 215 -13.14 -0.51 3.98
N SER A 216 -12.63 -1.73 3.85
CA SER A 216 -12.53 -2.68 4.98
C SER A 216 -11.61 -2.16 6.09
N GLN A 217 -10.49 -1.54 5.72
CA GLN A 217 -9.45 -1.04 6.63
C GLN A 217 -9.76 0.32 7.26
N MET A 218 -10.86 0.98 6.89
CA MET A 218 -11.16 2.32 7.40
C MET A 218 -11.43 2.31 8.91
N GLU A 219 -10.70 3.09 9.68
CA GLU A 219 -10.89 3.16 11.13
C GLU A 219 -11.30 4.54 11.58
N VAL A 220 -12.06 4.57 12.67
CA VAL A 220 -12.46 5.81 13.36
C VAL A 220 -11.22 6.47 13.95
N VAL A 221 -11.16 7.80 13.85
CA VAL A 221 -10.11 8.57 14.51
C VAL A 221 -10.21 8.42 16.03
N THR A 222 -9.09 8.07 16.66
CA THR A 222 -8.97 7.93 18.12
C THR A 222 -8.22 9.08 18.78
N THR A 223 -7.36 9.79 18.04
CA THR A 223 -6.54 10.90 18.54
C THR A 223 -7.31 12.22 18.47
N ARG A 224 -7.11 13.08 19.46
CA ARG A 224 -7.82 14.38 19.51
C ARG A 224 -7.38 15.28 18.36
N GLU A 225 -6.11 15.19 17.96
CA GLU A 225 -5.46 16.02 16.94
C GLU A 225 -6.00 15.79 15.53
N GLU A 226 -6.53 14.59 15.25
CA GLU A 226 -7.11 14.23 13.97
C GLU A 226 -8.65 14.32 13.97
N ASN A 227 -9.26 14.55 15.13
CA ASN A 227 -10.71 14.51 15.30
C ASN A 227 -11.38 15.84 14.92
N GLY A 228 -12.70 15.78 14.75
CA GLY A 228 -13.52 16.85 14.20
C GLY A 228 -14.13 16.44 12.87
N THR A 229 -14.97 17.31 12.32
CA THR A 229 -15.84 16.97 11.18
C THR A 229 -15.80 18.09 10.15
N TYR A 230 -14.77 18.11 9.30
CA TYR A 230 -14.46 19.20 8.37
C TYR A 230 -15.06 18.92 6.99
N ILE A 231 -16.39 19.01 6.91
CA ILE A 231 -17.19 18.56 5.76
C ILE A 231 -16.93 19.39 4.52
N GLY A 232 -16.96 20.72 4.62
CA GLY A 232 -16.74 21.59 3.47
C GLY A 232 -15.34 21.41 2.89
N TYR A 233 -14.33 21.24 3.75
CA TYR A 233 -12.97 20.94 3.31
C TYR A 233 -12.87 19.58 2.59
N ALA A 234 -13.54 18.55 3.12
CA ALA A 234 -13.59 17.24 2.49
C ALA A 234 -14.30 17.28 1.13
N LEU A 235 -15.41 18.01 1.03
CA LEU A 235 -16.13 18.21 -0.23
C LEU A 235 -15.26 18.96 -1.25
N GLU A 236 -14.60 20.04 -0.87
CA GLU A 236 -13.68 20.80 -1.74
C GLU A 236 -12.63 19.87 -2.36
N ARG A 237 -11.92 19.09 -1.53
CA ARG A 237 -10.90 18.15 -1.99
C ARG A 237 -11.46 17.04 -2.89
N ALA A 238 -12.63 16.51 -2.54
CA ALA A 238 -13.32 15.51 -3.34
C ALA A 238 -13.72 16.04 -4.73
N ILE A 239 -14.25 17.26 -4.79
CA ILE A 239 -14.61 17.93 -6.04
C ILE A 239 -13.38 18.14 -6.92
N LEU A 240 -12.29 18.67 -6.34
CA LEU A 240 -11.05 18.90 -7.09
C LEU A 240 -10.46 17.61 -7.67
N GLN A 241 -10.53 16.48 -6.95
CA GLN A 241 -10.08 15.19 -7.49
C GLN A 241 -10.92 14.73 -8.69
N ILE A 242 -12.25 14.88 -8.62
CA ILE A 242 -13.13 14.54 -9.74
C ILE A 242 -12.81 15.43 -10.95
N VAL A 243 -12.60 16.73 -10.73
CA VAL A 243 -12.25 17.68 -11.80
C VAL A 243 -10.92 17.29 -12.46
N ASP A 244 -9.87 17.02 -11.67
CA ASP A 244 -8.58 16.56 -12.18
C ASP A 244 -8.73 15.26 -13.01
N ALA A 245 -9.49 14.29 -12.51
CA ALA A 245 -9.77 13.04 -13.24
C ALA A 245 -10.52 13.29 -14.57
N LYS A 246 -11.51 14.20 -14.59
CA LYS A 246 -12.21 14.61 -15.82
C LYS A 246 -11.27 15.23 -16.85
N THR A 247 -10.38 16.14 -16.41
CA THR A 247 -9.46 16.81 -17.33
C THR A 247 -8.47 15.85 -17.99
N LYS A 248 -7.99 14.84 -17.26
CA LYS A 248 -7.09 13.80 -17.76
C LYS A 248 -7.76 12.79 -18.70
N ALA A 249 -9.09 12.66 -18.65
CA ALA A 249 -9.85 11.70 -19.44
C ALA A 249 -10.25 12.19 -20.85
N ASN A 250 -9.83 13.39 -21.28
CA ASN A 250 -10.20 13.96 -22.59
C ASN A 250 -9.42 13.38 -23.79
N ASP A 251 -8.63 12.32 -23.60
CA ASP A 251 -8.02 11.57 -24.72
C ASP A 251 -9.06 10.67 -25.42
N LYS A 252 -9.03 10.64 -26.75
CA LYS A 252 -10.12 10.11 -27.62
C LYS A 252 -10.42 8.61 -27.50
N ASP A 253 -9.62 7.85 -26.74
CA ASP A 253 -9.80 6.41 -26.45
C ASP A 253 -10.10 6.12 -24.95
N ALA A 254 -10.39 7.15 -24.15
CA ALA A 254 -10.59 7.02 -22.71
C ALA A 254 -12.04 6.62 -22.31
N TYR A 255 -12.16 6.06 -21.11
CA TYR A 255 -13.43 5.74 -20.45
C TYR A 255 -14.37 6.97 -20.39
N GLN A 256 -15.62 6.83 -20.84
CA GLN A 256 -16.58 7.93 -20.89
C GLN A 256 -17.36 8.08 -19.58
N VAL A 257 -17.06 9.13 -18.83
CA VAL A 257 -17.82 9.51 -17.62
C VAL A 257 -19.10 10.25 -18.03
N LYS A 258 -20.28 9.63 -17.83
CA LYS A 258 -21.58 10.23 -18.20
C LYS A 258 -22.13 11.17 -17.13
N SER A 259 -21.86 10.89 -15.87
CA SER A 259 -22.31 11.66 -14.72
C SER A 259 -21.25 11.57 -13.63
N SER A 260 -21.13 12.63 -12.84
CA SER A 260 -20.24 12.66 -11.67
C SER A 260 -21.02 13.01 -10.43
N ILE A 261 -20.89 12.16 -9.41
CA ILE A 261 -21.60 12.32 -8.15
C ILE A 261 -20.65 12.16 -6.97
N ILE A 262 -20.99 12.87 -5.90
CA ILE A 262 -20.40 12.69 -4.58
C ILE A 262 -21.49 12.11 -3.69
N ILE A 263 -21.19 11.04 -2.97
CA ILE A 263 -22.03 10.52 -1.89
C ILE A 263 -21.31 10.87 -0.58
N LEU A 264 -21.78 11.94 0.07
CA LEU A 264 -21.31 12.37 1.37
C LEU A 264 -22.06 11.59 2.46
N ILE A 265 -21.32 10.94 3.34
CA ILE A 265 -21.86 10.19 4.47
C ILE A 265 -21.23 10.75 5.74
N THR A 266 -22.08 11.26 6.62
CA THR A 266 -21.64 11.82 7.91
C THR A 266 -22.73 11.58 8.95
N ASP A 267 -22.32 11.47 10.20
CA ASP A 267 -23.25 11.51 11.33
C ASP A 267 -23.38 12.90 11.94
N GLY A 268 -22.84 13.95 11.30
CA GLY A 268 -23.53 15.22 11.35
C GLY A 268 -22.81 16.51 11.09
N LYS A 269 -23.10 17.50 11.94
CA LYS A 269 -22.80 18.92 11.72
C LYS A 269 -21.29 19.10 11.55
N GLN A 270 -20.90 20.06 10.70
CA GLN A 270 -19.52 20.50 10.64
C GLN A 270 -19.05 21.00 12.00
N GLU A 271 -17.99 20.41 12.52
CA GLU A 271 -17.44 20.71 13.83
C GLU A 271 -15.92 20.95 13.72
N ILE A 272 -15.54 22.21 13.90
CA ILE A 272 -14.14 22.66 13.88
C ILE A 272 -13.68 22.75 15.33
N ILE A 273 -12.99 21.71 15.78
CA ILE A 273 -12.57 21.55 17.19
C ILE A 273 -11.24 22.27 17.49
N HIS A 274 -10.46 22.59 16.46
CA HIS A 274 -9.11 23.14 16.62
C HIS A 274 -9.07 24.62 16.29
N ASP A 275 -8.72 25.45 17.28
CA ASP A 275 -8.66 26.91 17.14
C ASP A 275 -7.71 27.37 16.02
N ALA A 276 -6.61 26.64 15.82
CA ALA A 276 -5.66 26.90 14.75
C ALA A 276 -6.27 26.80 13.34
N ASP A 277 -7.39 26.10 13.19
CA ASP A 277 -8.05 25.88 11.91
C ASP A 277 -9.22 26.84 11.66
N LEU A 278 -9.64 27.63 12.67
CA LEU A 278 -10.79 28.55 12.55
C LEU A 278 -10.58 29.63 11.47
N ASN A 279 -9.33 30.08 11.31
CA ASN A 279 -8.98 31.12 10.34
C ASN A 279 -8.48 30.55 9.00
N ASP A 280 -8.43 29.22 8.85
CA ASP A 280 -8.05 28.59 7.59
C ASP A 280 -9.26 28.58 6.65
N ARG A 281 -9.14 29.26 5.51
CA ARG A 281 -10.22 29.42 4.53
C ARG A 281 -10.73 28.09 3.98
N HIS A 282 -9.86 27.09 3.83
CA HIS A 282 -10.23 25.78 3.28
C HIS A 282 -10.88 24.91 4.36
N LYS A 283 -10.31 24.92 5.57
CA LYS A 283 -10.81 24.12 6.69
C LYS A 283 -12.13 24.66 7.26
N GLY A 284 -12.31 25.98 7.24
CA GLY A 284 -13.53 26.67 7.63
C GLY A 284 -14.63 26.68 6.56
N LEU A 285 -14.34 26.21 5.35
CA LEU A 285 -15.26 26.26 4.22
C LEU A 285 -16.58 25.57 4.56
N LEU A 286 -17.70 26.20 4.20
CA LEU A 286 -19.02 25.61 4.42
C LEU A 286 -19.37 24.58 3.34
N PRO A 287 -20.14 23.52 3.66
CA PRO A 287 -20.60 22.55 2.68
C PRO A 287 -21.36 23.18 1.50
N SER A 288 -22.21 24.18 1.78
CA SER A 288 -22.96 24.90 0.76
C SER A 288 -22.08 25.76 -0.15
N GLU A 289 -20.93 26.23 0.32
CA GLU A 289 -19.94 26.96 -0.48
C GLU A 289 -19.18 26.02 -1.41
N ALA A 290 -18.69 24.89 -0.89
CA ALA A 290 -18.07 23.84 -1.70
C ALA A 290 -19.03 23.33 -2.79
N ALA A 291 -20.33 23.26 -2.49
CA ALA A 291 -21.35 22.84 -3.45
C ALA A 291 -21.48 23.76 -4.67
N LYS A 292 -21.14 25.05 -4.57
CA LYS A 292 -21.11 25.96 -5.72
C LYS A 292 -20.06 25.50 -6.74
N LEU A 293 -18.85 25.16 -6.25
CA LEU A 293 -17.79 24.60 -7.08
C LEU A 293 -18.21 23.27 -7.74
N ALA A 294 -18.90 22.40 -6.99
CA ALA A 294 -19.44 21.15 -7.54
C ALA A 294 -20.44 21.42 -8.68
N LYS A 295 -21.37 22.36 -8.49
CA LYS A 295 -22.37 22.74 -9.48
C LYS A 295 -21.72 23.25 -10.77
N ASP A 296 -20.74 24.14 -10.66
CA ASP A 296 -20.03 24.73 -11.80
C ASP A 296 -19.28 23.66 -12.63
N ASN A 297 -18.94 22.52 -12.01
CA ASN A 297 -18.27 21.39 -12.65
C ASN A 297 -19.22 20.22 -12.99
N GLY A 298 -20.54 20.43 -12.89
CA GLY A 298 -21.56 19.43 -13.20
C GLY A 298 -21.48 18.19 -12.30
N ILE A 299 -21.15 18.36 -11.03
CA ILE A 299 -21.05 17.30 -10.02
C ILE A 299 -22.23 17.42 -9.06
N LYS A 300 -22.99 16.34 -8.87
CA LYS A 300 -24.11 16.29 -7.91
C LYS A 300 -23.65 15.80 -6.54
N ILE A 301 -24.14 16.41 -5.47
CA ILE A 301 -23.85 15.97 -4.10
C ILE A 301 -25.09 15.33 -3.49
N TYR A 302 -25.00 14.04 -3.18
CA TYR A 302 -25.97 13.33 -2.36
C TYR A 302 -25.46 13.27 -0.93
N SER A 303 -26.18 13.90 -0.01
CA SER A 303 -25.78 13.96 1.40
C SER A 303 -26.63 13.02 2.23
N ILE A 304 -25.98 12.13 2.97
CA ILE A 304 -26.61 11.14 3.84
C ILE A 304 -26.19 11.43 5.27
N ALA A 305 -27.15 11.90 6.07
CA ALA A 305 -26.99 12.12 7.51
C ALA A 305 -27.42 10.87 8.29
N ILE A 306 -26.51 10.26 9.06
CA ILE A 306 -26.82 9.11 9.90
C ILE A 306 -27.27 9.60 11.29
N GLN A 307 -28.58 9.74 11.45
CA GLN A 307 -29.25 10.26 12.66
C GLN A 307 -30.22 9.21 13.23
N PRO A 308 -29.72 8.21 13.97
CA PRO A 308 -30.60 7.27 14.65
C PRO A 308 -31.45 8.02 15.68
N THR A 309 -32.73 7.63 15.81
CA THR A 309 -33.60 8.20 16.85
C THR A 309 -33.22 7.67 18.23
N VAL A 310 -32.74 6.43 18.27
CA VAL A 310 -32.19 5.79 19.46
C VAL A 310 -30.89 5.10 19.14
N THR A 311 -29.91 5.23 20.02
CA THR A 311 -28.69 4.41 20.01
C THR A 311 -28.76 3.38 21.13
N PHE A 312 -28.05 2.27 20.96
CA PHE A 312 -28.01 1.21 21.97
C PHE A 312 -26.69 1.23 22.72
N ASP A 313 -26.72 0.83 23.99
CA ASP A 313 -25.52 0.45 24.75
C ASP A 313 -25.22 -1.05 24.67
N SER A 314 -24.10 -1.48 25.24
CA SER A 314 -23.65 -2.88 25.26
C SER A 314 -24.60 -3.82 26.00
N LEU A 315 -25.42 -3.30 26.93
CA LEU A 315 -26.46 -4.05 27.64
C LEU A 315 -27.79 -4.05 26.86
N GLY A 316 -27.87 -3.24 25.82
CA GLY A 316 -28.97 -3.14 24.90
C GLY A 316 -30.05 -2.15 25.27
N ASN A 317 -29.79 -1.29 26.25
CA ASN A 317 -30.69 -0.20 26.60
C ASN A 317 -30.70 0.84 25.48
N ALA A 318 -31.89 1.32 25.12
CA ALA A 318 -32.05 2.41 24.18
C ALA A 318 -31.75 3.76 24.86
N ARG A 319 -31.01 4.62 24.18
CA ARG A 319 -30.78 6.02 24.57
C ARG A 319 -31.27 6.90 23.43
N SER A 320 -31.99 7.97 23.77
CA SER A 320 -32.32 9.00 22.78
C SER A 320 -31.03 9.64 22.31
N GLU A 321 -30.90 9.84 21.00
CA GLU A 321 -29.79 10.58 20.41
C GLU A 321 -30.32 11.94 19.93
N ASP A 322 -29.60 13.02 20.24
CA ASP A 322 -29.99 14.34 19.79
C ASP A 322 -29.77 14.50 18.29
N LYS A 323 -30.70 15.21 17.65
CA LYS A 323 -30.55 15.59 16.25
C LYS A 323 -29.68 16.83 16.15
N PHE A 324 -28.71 16.79 15.24
CA PHE A 324 -27.91 17.94 14.89
C PHE A 324 -28.50 18.68 13.69
N ASP A 325 -28.09 19.94 13.51
CA ASP A 325 -28.48 20.75 12.37
C ASP A 325 -27.87 20.24 11.05
N THR A 326 -28.74 19.99 10.08
CA THR A 326 -28.41 19.46 8.74
C THR A 326 -28.57 20.51 7.64
N SER A 327 -28.84 21.77 7.99
CA SER A 327 -29.13 22.87 7.07
C SER A 327 -28.08 23.01 5.96
N GLU A 328 -26.79 23.05 6.32
CA GLU A 328 -25.68 23.25 5.38
C GLU A 328 -25.51 22.11 4.37
N ILE A 329 -25.49 20.86 4.84
CA ILE A 329 -25.35 19.70 3.93
C ILE A 329 -26.60 19.49 3.07
N LYS A 330 -27.79 19.80 3.60
CA LYS A 330 -29.04 19.79 2.83
C LYS A 330 -29.01 20.86 1.73
N LEU A 331 -28.52 22.05 2.05
CA LEU A 331 -28.34 23.13 1.08
C LEU A 331 -27.31 22.75 0.01
N ALA A 332 -26.19 22.12 0.39
CA ALA A 332 -25.18 21.62 -0.54
C ALA A 332 -25.75 20.66 -1.59
N SER A 333 -26.56 19.67 -1.17
CA SER A 333 -27.27 18.79 -2.10
C SER A 333 -28.22 19.55 -3.01
N LYS A 334 -28.99 20.50 -2.47
CA LYS A 334 -29.96 21.29 -3.25
C LYS A 334 -29.28 22.14 -4.32
N ILE A 335 -28.15 22.79 -4.00
CA ILE A 335 -27.39 23.65 -4.94
C ILE A 335 -26.94 22.86 -6.17
N THR A 336 -26.51 21.61 -5.96
CA THR A 336 -25.95 20.76 -7.02
C THR A 336 -27.00 19.92 -7.76
N GLY A 337 -28.27 20.01 -7.37
CA GLY A 337 -29.35 19.18 -7.92
C GLY A 337 -29.29 17.71 -7.46
N GLY A 338 -28.55 17.42 -6.39
CA GLY A 338 -28.59 16.14 -5.68
C GLY A 338 -29.71 16.09 -4.65
N MET A 339 -29.70 15.06 -3.80
CA MET A 339 -30.72 14.85 -2.76
C MET A 339 -30.09 14.70 -1.38
N PHE A 340 -30.80 15.22 -0.37
CA PHE A 340 -30.48 15.01 1.04
C PHE A 340 -31.31 13.87 1.61
N TYR A 341 -30.66 13.00 2.39
CA TYR A 341 -31.28 11.87 3.07
C TYR A 341 -30.90 11.84 4.55
N SER A 342 -31.83 11.34 5.36
CA SER A 342 -31.60 11.06 6.78
C SER A 342 -31.84 9.57 7.03
N ALA A 343 -30.80 8.86 7.46
CA ALA A 343 -30.83 7.44 7.78
C ALA A 343 -30.95 7.27 9.30
N ARG A 344 -31.98 6.55 9.75
CA ARG A 344 -32.23 6.27 11.18
C ARG A 344 -31.63 4.95 11.65
N ASP A 345 -31.36 4.04 10.71
CA ASP A 345 -30.78 2.73 10.93
C ASP A 345 -30.06 2.26 9.65
N GLY A 346 -29.47 1.07 9.70
CA GLY A 346 -28.78 0.53 8.53
C GLY A 346 -29.72 0.14 7.38
N ASP A 347 -30.96 -0.25 7.68
CA ASP A 347 -31.94 -0.63 6.65
C ASP A 347 -32.38 0.60 5.84
N ALA A 348 -32.61 1.73 6.52
CA ALA A 348 -32.86 3.03 5.90
C ALA A 348 -31.67 3.46 5.04
N LEU A 349 -30.43 3.31 5.54
CA LEU A 349 -29.21 3.62 4.78
C LEU A 349 -29.13 2.77 3.50
N SER A 350 -29.43 1.47 3.58
CA SER A 350 -29.46 0.56 2.44
C SER A 350 -30.46 1.03 1.37
N ASN A 351 -31.67 1.43 1.79
CA ASN A 351 -32.71 1.93 0.90
C ASN A 351 -32.34 3.27 0.23
N ILE A 352 -31.63 4.14 0.94
CA ILE A 352 -31.11 5.40 0.38
C ILE A 352 -30.12 5.11 -0.76
N TYR A 353 -29.16 4.20 -0.56
CA TYR A 353 -28.22 3.82 -1.61
C TYR A 353 -28.92 3.28 -2.87
N LYS A 354 -29.99 2.51 -2.70
CA LYS A 354 -30.81 2.01 -3.83
C LYS A 354 -31.57 3.12 -4.55
N SER A 355 -32.06 4.10 -3.80
CA SER A 355 -32.71 5.29 -4.35
C SER A 355 -31.71 6.08 -5.22
N ILE A 356 -30.48 6.27 -4.73
CA ILE A 356 -29.39 6.91 -5.48
C ILE A 356 -29.06 6.09 -6.75
N ASP A 357 -28.98 4.75 -6.64
CA ASP A 357 -28.71 3.88 -7.79
C ASP A 357 -29.72 4.08 -8.92
N THR A 358 -31.00 4.13 -8.56
CA THR A 358 -32.12 4.27 -9.50
C THR A 358 -32.11 5.64 -10.19
N LEU A 359 -31.88 6.71 -9.42
CA LEU A 359 -31.86 8.08 -9.93
C LEU A 359 -30.77 8.29 -10.98
N GLU A 360 -29.59 7.69 -10.78
CA GLU A 360 -28.46 7.90 -11.67
C GLU A 360 -28.39 6.89 -12.84
N LYS A 361 -28.90 5.66 -12.68
CA LYS A 361 -29.00 4.69 -13.79
C LYS A 361 -30.06 5.05 -14.84
N SER A 362 -31.13 5.73 -14.46
CA SER A 362 -32.16 6.21 -15.40
C SER A 362 -31.64 7.14 -16.51
N LYS A 363 -30.39 7.63 -16.38
CA LYS A 363 -29.75 8.61 -17.27
C LYS A 363 -28.70 8.02 -18.21
N LEU A 364 -28.46 6.71 -18.18
CA LEU A 364 -27.45 6.06 -19.03
C LEU A 364 -28.10 5.45 -20.29
N PRO A 365 -27.61 5.76 -21.51
CA PRO A 365 -27.98 5.01 -22.71
C PRO A 365 -27.39 3.59 -22.69
N SER A 366 -27.96 2.69 -23.49
CA SER A 366 -27.69 1.25 -23.49
C SER A 366 -26.23 0.89 -23.82
N GLN A 367 -25.72 -0.11 -23.07
CA GLN A 367 -24.34 -0.59 -23.08
C GLN A 367 -23.82 -0.92 -24.50
N LYS A 368 -22.66 -0.36 -24.85
CA LYS A 368 -21.92 -0.74 -26.06
C LYS A 368 -20.87 -1.80 -25.70
N GLU A 369 -20.94 -2.97 -26.35
CA GLU A 369 -19.89 -4.00 -26.23
C GLU A 369 -18.74 -3.66 -27.17
N ILE A 370 -17.51 -3.58 -26.65
CA ILE A 370 -16.29 -3.48 -27.48
C ILE A 370 -15.54 -4.81 -27.42
N GLU A 371 -15.20 -5.35 -28.60
CA GLU A 371 -14.25 -6.46 -28.73
C GLU A 371 -12.83 -5.92 -28.52
N VAL A 372 -12.28 -6.09 -27.32
CA VAL A 372 -10.87 -5.77 -27.07
C VAL A 372 -10.00 -6.93 -27.53
N ARG A 373 -9.02 -6.62 -28.40
CA ARG A 373 -7.97 -7.56 -28.81
C ARG A 373 -7.01 -7.75 -27.63
N VAL A 374 -7.21 -8.81 -26.85
CA VAL A 374 -6.26 -9.18 -25.80
C VAL A 374 -5.04 -9.76 -26.48
N ASP A 375 -4.05 -8.92 -26.78
CA ASP A 375 -2.70 -9.41 -27.06
C ASP A 375 -2.15 -10.02 -25.77
N LYS A 376 -2.33 -11.33 -25.60
CA LYS A 376 -1.69 -12.12 -24.53
C LYS A 376 -0.16 -12.03 -24.53
N LYS A 377 0.45 -11.32 -25.49
CA LYS A 377 1.87 -10.98 -25.51
C LYS A 377 2.28 -9.92 -24.48
N LYS A 378 1.34 -9.23 -23.81
CA LYS A 378 1.64 -8.30 -22.71
C LYS A 378 0.86 -8.63 -21.42
N GLU A 379 0.61 -9.90 -21.14
CA GLU A 379 0.70 -10.27 -19.72
C GLU A 379 2.17 -10.08 -19.36
N ILE A 380 2.46 -9.12 -18.47
CA ILE A 380 3.75 -9.11 -17.77
C ILE A 380 3.83 -10.49 -17.14
N LYS A 381 4.58 -11.40 -17.78
CA LYS A 381 5.00 -12.64 -17.18
C LYS A 381 5.73 -12.19 -15.93
N LYS A 382 5.04 -12.21 -14.78
CA LYS A 382 5.69 -12.18 -13.49
C LYS A 382 6.46 -13.50 -13.47
N LYS A 383 7.69 -13.47 -14.01
CA LYS A 383 8.61 -14.59 -13.92
C LYS A 383 8.72 -14.82 -12.42
N GLU A 384 8.20 -15.95 -11.95
CA GLU A 384 8.44 -16.40 -10.58
C GLU A 384 9.93 -16.71 -10.51
N VAL A 385 10.65 -15.67 -10.11
CA VAL A 385 12.07 -15.70 -9.87
C VAL A 385 12.26 -16.25 -8.48
N GLU A 386 12.99 -17.37 -8.38
CA GLU A 386 13.44 -17.86 -7.09
C GLU A 386 14.78 -17.19 -6.77
N LYS A 387 14.79 -16.43 -5.68
CA LYS A 387 16.01 -15.79 -5.16
C LYS A 387 16.70 -16.78 -4.22
N ILE A 388 17.83 -17.33 -4.65
CA ILE A 388 18.67 -18.17 -3.79
C ILE A 388 19.63 -17.22 -3.05
N HIS A 389 19.39 -17.00 -1.76
CA HIS A 389 20.23 -16.13 -0.95
C HIS A 389 21.59 -16.80 -0.68
N LEU A 390 22.68 -16.19 -1.17
CA LEU A 390 24.05 -16.65 -0.99
C LEU A 390 24.70 -16.12 0.29
N PHE A 391 23.98 -15.32 1.07
CA PHE A 391 24.47 -14.74 2.32
C PHE A 391 25.06 -15.78 3.27
N GLN A 392 24.31 -16.85 3.56
CA GLN A 392 24.70 -17.87 4.52
C GLN A 392 26.00 -18.61 4.13
N PRO A 393 26.17 -19.16 2.91
CA PRO A 393 27.40 -19.87 2.55
C PRO A 393 28.63 -18.95 2.54
N ILE A 394 28.49 -17.71 2.10
CA ILE A 394 29.61 -16.74 2.06
C ILE A 394 30.04 -16.37 3.48
N LEU A 395 29.08 -16.17 4.39
CA LEU A 395 29.35 -15.90 5.80
C LEU A 395 30.08 -17.07 6.48
N TRP A 396 29.63 -18.31 6.26
CA TRP A 396 30.29 -19.50 6.78
C TRP A 396 31.72 -19.65 6.26
N PHE A 397 31.95 -19.37 4.98
CA PHE A 397 33.29 -19.39 4.40
C PHE A 397 34.21 -18.33 5.02
N ALA A 398 33.70 -17.11 5.22
CA ALA A 398 34.45 -16.05 5.89
C ALA A 398 34.80 -16.43 7.35
N PHE A 399 33.86 -17.02 8.08
CA PHE A 399 34.09 -17.50 9.45
C PHE A 399 35.13 -18.63 9.50
N PHE A 400 35.11 -19.54 8.54
CA PHE A 400 36.12 -20.57 8.41
C PHE A 400 37.52 -19.99 8.16
N MET A 401 37.65 -19.04 7.23
CA MET A 401 38.93 -18.36 6.98
C MET A 401 39.43 -17.59 8.19
N PHE A 402 38.53 -16.98 8.97
CA PHE A 402 38.87 -16.34 10.25
C PHE A 402 39.46 -17.33 11.25
N LEU A 403 38.84 -18.52 11.38
CA LEU A 403 39.35 -19.57 12.27
C LEU A 403 40.74 -20.07 11.83
N VAL A 404 40.94 -20.27 10.52
CA VAL A 404 42.24 -20.66 9.96
C VAL A 404 43.30 -19.60 10.25
N GLU A 405 42.96 -18.31 10.14
CA GLU A 405 43.87 -17.21 10.49
C GLU A 405 44.30 -17.27 11.96
N ILE A 406 43.35 -17.45 12.88
CA ILE A 406 43.62 -17.57 14.32
C ILE A 406 44.55 -18.74 14.59
N LEU A 407 44.29 -19.91 14.01
CA LEU A 407 45.11 -21.11 14.19
C LEU A 407 46.53 -20.91 13.64
N LEU A 408 46.66 -20.33 12.43
CA LEU A 408 47.95 -20.06 11.83
C LEU A 408 48.75 -19.04 12.65
N THR A 409 48.11 -17.98 13.15
CA THR A 409 48.76 -16.95 13.96
C THR A 409 49.21 -17.50 15.33
N ASN A 410 48.44 -18.39 15.95
CA ASN A 410 48.74 -18.90 17.29
C ASN A 410 49.69 -20.10 17.30
N PHE A 411 49.57 -21.04 16.36
CA PHE A 411 50.36 -22.28 16.36
C PHE A 411 51.59 -22.19 15.45
N TYR A 412 51.43 -21.78 14.20
CA TYR A 412 52.50 -21.89 13.19
C TYR A 412 53.35 -20.62 13.08
N PHE A 413 52.71 -19.45 13.03
CA PHE A 413 53.34 -18.13 12.92
C PHE A 413 53.36 -17.37 14.24
N ARG A 414 53.36 -18.11 15.37
CA ARG A 414 53.41 -17.54 16.72
C ARG A 414 54.50 -16.48 16.81
N ARG A 415 54.09 -15.23 17.00
CA ARG A 415 55.00 -14.13 17.31
C ARG A 415 55.30 -14.26 18.80
N ILE A 416 56.51 -14.71 19.11
CA ILE A 416 57.04 -14.58 20.47
C ILE A 416 57.21 -13.06 20.68
N PRO A 417 56.63 -12.48 21.75
CA PRO A 417 56.67 -11.05 22.00
C PRO A 417 58.10 -10.50 22.06
#